data_AF-A0A662Q7A2-F1
#
_entry.id   AF-A0A662Q7A2-F1
#
_cell.length_a   1.000
_cell.length_b   1.000
_cell.length_c   1.000
_cell.angle_alpha   90.00
_cell.angle_beta   90.00
_cell.angle_gamma   90.00
#
_symmetry.space_group_name_H-M   'P 1'
#
loop_
_entity.id
_entity.type
_entity.pdbx_description
1 polymer ?
#
loop_
_entity_poly.entity_id
_entity_poly.type
_entity_poly.pdbx_seq_one_letter_code
_entity_poly.pdbx_strand_id
1 'polypeptide(L)'
;ADELIIIFLAVSPSMILYMIYNFDVIFISLVILSLLLLEAKKVRWSAITFGAAALTKLMSFILLPIIIPTIKGKREKITYIAISVGLFCLVNIALYALSPIIFPQTYLHHAEWGLEDSWLIYLFPDESSWNTAKLMSLILMAYALLKVYLSKIGDVYERCFMAFTAFLLTNYVFTPQMFLWLLPFLAIMRYIPWTYFIVEFANAGIILTWFSVPDPVKAYSLPQNLALLRAIALFIMLIQVYLSARRREK
;
A
#
# COMPACT_ATOMS: atom_id res chain seq x y z
N ALA A 1 3.49 -5.57 26.70
CA ALA A 1 2.43 -5.72 25.68
C ALA A 1 2.86 -5.11 24.35
N ASP A 2 3.36 -3.87 24.35
CA ASP A 2 3.80 -3.16 23.13
C ASP A 2 4.91 -3.87 22.35
N GLU A 3 5.95 -4.34 23.03
CA GLU A 3 7.05 -5.09 22.40
C GLU A 3 6.60 -6.42 21.79
N LEU A 4 5.62 -7.08 22.42
CA LEU A 4 5.10 -8.37 21.95
C LEU A 4 4.35 -8.24 20.63
N ILE A 5 3.62 -7.14 20.41
CA ILE A 5 2.95 -6.87 19.12
C ILE A 5 3.98 -6.67 18.02
N ILE A 6 5.05 -5.93 18.30
CA ILE A 6 6.13 -5.68 17.33
C ILE A 6 6.81 -7.00 16.97
N ILE A 7 7.20 -7.79 17.98
CA ILE A 7 7.83 -9.11 17.77
C ILE A 7 6.89 -10.01 16.96
N PHE A 8 5.62 -10.09 17.36
CA PHE A 8 4.61 -10.90 16.69
C PHE A 8 4.47 -10.53 15.20
N LEU A 9 4.40 -9.25 14.87
CA LEU A 9 4.30 -8.79 13.48
C LEU A 9 5.62 -8.94 12.70
N ALA A 10 6.77 -8.84 13.37
CA ALA A 10 8.08 -9.09 12.77
C ALA A 10 8.30 -10.56 12.40
N VAL A 11 7.63 -11.49 13.09
CA VAL A 11 7.65 -12.93 12.78
C VAL A 11 6.38 -13.39 12.06
N SER A 12 5.59 -12.47 11.50
CA SER A 12 4.40 -12.87 10.76
C SER A 12 4.76 -13.69 9.51
N PRO A 13 3.91 -14.64 9.09
CA PRO A 13 4.11 -15.40 7.85
C PRO A 13 4.50 -14.53 6.65
N SER A 14 3.78 -13.43 6.40
CA SER A 14 4.11 -12.51 5.31
C SER A 14 5.48 -11.87 5.47
N MET A 15 5.87 -11.49 6.69
CA MET A 15 7.19 -10.91 6.94
C MET A 15 8.29 -11.93 6.64
N ILE A 16 8.16 -13.17 7.11
CA ILE A 16 9.13 -14.25 6.87
C ILE A 16 9.26 -14.55 5.38
N LEU A 17 8.13 -14.65 4.67
CA LEU A 17 8.12 -15.05 3.25
C LEU A 17 8.59 -13.94 2.31
N TYR A 18 8.20 -12.68 2.58
CA TYR A 18 8.34 -11.60 1.60
C TYR A 18 9.41 -10.56 1.94
N MET A 19 10.02 -10.58 3.13
CA MET A 19 11.04 -9.60 3.50
C MET A 19 12.22 -9.55 2.51
N ILE A 20 12.58 -10.71 1.94
CA ILE A 20 13.68 -10.84 0.98
C ILE A 20 13.22 -10.91 -0.48
N TYR A 21 11.91 -10.85 -0.73
CA TYR A 21 11.34 -11.10 -2.05
C TYR A 21 11.33 -9.84 -2.93
N ASN A 22 11.19 -8.65 -2.32
CA ASN A 22 11.06 -7.39 -3.05
C ASN A 22 11.46 -6.18 -2.17
N PHE A 23 11.46 -4.99 -2.76
CA PHE A 23 11.77 -3.71 -2.11
C PHE A 23 10.63 -3.16 -1.24
N ASP A 24 9.53 -3.91 -1.05
CA ASP A 24 8.36 -3.48 -0.27
C ASP A 24 8.70 -3.17 1.20
N VAL A 25 9.65 -3.91 1.81
CA VAL A 25 10.14 -3.62 3.17
C VAL A 25 10.90 -2.29 3.22
N ILE A 26 11.76 -2.03 2.23
CA ILE A 26 12.51 -0.76 2.14
C ILE A 26 11.52 0.39 1.96
N PHE A 27 10.56 0.23 1.04
CA PHE A 27 9.50 1.19 0.78
C PHE A 27 8.74 1.55 2.07
N ILE A 28 8.17 0.57 2.76
CA ILE A 28 7.35 0.86 3.94
C ILE A 28 8.21 1.40 5.10
N SER A 29 9.45 0.94 5.25
CA SER A 29 10.38 1.48 6.26
C SER A 29 10.64 2.97 6.05
N LEU A 30 10.83 3.40 4.79
CA LEU A 30 11.00 4.81 4.46
C LEU A 30 9.71 5.61 4.72
N VAL A 31 8.53 5.06 4.40
CA VAL A 31 7.25 5.71 4.73
C VAL A 31 7.11 5.91 6.24
N ILE A 32 7.35 4.88 7.05
CA ILE A 32 7.25 4.96 8.51
C ILE A 32 8.29 5.93 9.08
N LEU A 33 9.54 5.87 8.64
CA LEU A 33 10.58 6.80 9.07
C LEU A 33 10.21 8.25 8.74
N SER A 34 9.61 8.49 7.57
CA SER A 34 9.09 9.82 7.22
C SER A 34 8.03 10.31 8.20
N LEU A 35 7.06 9.47 8.57
CA LEU A 35 6.02 9.83 9.54
C LEU A 35 6.60 10.08 10.94
N LEU A 36 7.53 9.24 11.40
CA LEU A 36 8.21 9.42 12.70
C LEU A 36 9.05 10.70 12.74
N LEU A 37 9.77 11.02 11.67
CA LEU A 37 10.52 12.29 11.54
C LEU A 37 9.57 13.49 11.57
N LEU A 38 8.37 13.37 10.98
CA LEU A 38 7.37 14.42 10.99
C LEU A 38 6.82 14.64 12.40
N GLU A 39 6.52 13.57 13.12
CA GLU A 39 6.10 13.62 14.52
C GLU A 39 7.17 14.24 15.42
N ALA A 40 8.45 13.93 15.15
CA ALA A 40 9.62 14.57 15.77
C ALA A 40 9.86 16.03 15.30
N LYS A 41 8.93 16.62 14.53
CA LYS A 41 8.98 18.00 13.99
C LYS A 41 10.16 18.26 13.05
N LYS A 42 10.81 17.21 12.52
CA LYS A 42 11.91 17.29 11.54
C LYS A 42 11.37 17.29 10.11
N VAL A 43 10.59 18.32 9.77
CA VAL A 43 9.79 18.40 8.52
C VAL A 43 10.61 18.16 7.24
N ARG A 44 11.80 18.76 7.12
CA ARG A 44 12.65 18.60 5.94
C ARG A 44 13.18 17.18 5.77
N TRP A 45 13.65 16.55 6.85
CA TRP A 45 14.12 15.17 6.82
C TRP A 45 12.99 14.21 6.51
N SER A 46 11.81 14.45 7.10
CA SER A 46 10.60 13.70 6.77
C SER A 46 10.26 13.78 5.28
N ALA A 47 10.32 14.97 4.67
CA ALA A 47 10.08 15.17 3.24
C ALA A 47 11.13 14.48 2.34
N ILE A 48 12.42 14.52 2.70
CA ILE A 48 13.49 13.81 1.98
C ILE A 48 13.23 12.30 2.00
N THR A 49 12.97 11.76 3.19
CA THR A 49 12.71 10.32 3.37
C THR A 49 11.42 9.88 2.68
N PHE A 50 10.39 10.74 2.64
CA PHE A 50 9.17 10.50 1.87
C PHE A 50 9.43 10.49 0.35
N GLY A 51 10.23 11.43 -0.14
CA GLY A 51 10.66 11.45 -1.54
C GLY A 51 11.48 10.20 -1.91
N ALA A 52 12.33 9.72 -1.01
CA ALA A 52 13.04 8.45 -1.18
C ALA A 52 12.08 7.26 -1.23
N ALA A 53 11.04 7.24 -0.39
CA ALA A 53 9.99 6.22 -0.49
C ALA A 53 9.28 6.25 -1.85
N ALA A 54 9.02 7.44 -2.42
CA ALA A 54 8.44 7.60 -3.75
C ALA A 54 9.35 7.08 -4.87
N LEU A 55 10.67 7.19 -4.70
CA LEU A 55 11.65 6.58 -5.61
C LEU A 55 11.65 5.05 -5.54
N THR A 56 11.37 4.47 -4.36
CA THR A 56 11.20 3.01 -4.24
C THR A 56 9.87 2.56 -4.83
N LYS A 57 8.76 3.19 -4.43
CA LYS A 57 7.43 2.99 -5.04
C LYS A 57 6.65 4.31 -5.06
N LEU A 58 6.20 4.68 -6.26
CA LEU A 58 5.40 5.87 -6.53
C LEU A 58 4.15 5.98 -5.63
N MET A 59 3.63 4.84 -5.16
CA MET A 59 2.40 4.74 -4.37
C MET A 59 2.46 5.46 -3.02
N SER A 60 3.63 5.83 -2.50
CA SER A 60 3.71 6.69 -1.31
C SER A 60 2.97 8.02 -1.50
N PHE A 61 2.91 8.59 -2.71
CA PHE A 61 2.22 9.86 -2.95
C PHE A 61 0.71 9.83 -2.67
N ILE A 62 0.10 8.64 -2.60
CA ILE A 62 -1.28 8.45 -2.10
C ILE A 62 -1.44 9.01 -0.68
N LEU A 63 -0.36 9.07 0.11
CA LEU A 63 -0.40 9.59 1.48
C LEU A 63 -0.28 11.11 1.58
N LEU A 64 0.09 11.83 0.51
CA LEU A 64 0.25 13.30 0.56
C LEU A 64 -1.02 14.03 1.04
N PRO A 65 -2.25 13.71 0.56
CA PRO A 65 -3.48 14.34 1.04
C PRO A 65 -3.76 14.11 2.53
N ILE A 66 -3.13 13.11 3.15
CA ILE A 66 -3.25 12.80 4.58
C ILE A 66 -2.17 13.52 5.38
N ILE A 67 -0.93 13.51 4.89
CA ILE A 67 0.25 14.07 5.56
C ILE A 67 0.26 15.60 5.51
N ILE A 68 0.05 16.21 4.35
CA ILE A 68 0.17 17.67 4.20
C ILE A 68 -0.74 18.47 5.16
N PRO A 69 -1.98 18.06 5.44
CA PRO A 69 -2.81 18.72 6.44
C PRO A 69 -2.25 18.72 7.86
N THR A 70 -1.41 17.74 8.24
CA THR A 70 -0.84 17.65 9.61
C THR A 70 0.29 18.65 9.85
N ILE A 71 0.93 19.12 8.77
CA ILE A 71 2.02 20.10 8.82
C ILE A 71 1.48 21.49 9.15
N LYS A 72 2.08 22.17 10.12
CA LYS A 72 1.69 23.54 10.50
C LYS A 72 2.40 24.58 9.63
N GLY A 73 1.65 25.57 9.15
CA GLY A 73 2.18 26.69 8.37
C GLY A 73 2.25 26.44 6.86
N LYS A 74 1.89 27.44 6.06
CA LYS A 74 1.85 27.35 4.59
C LYS A 74 3.24 27.13 3.99
N ARG A 75 4.27 27.78 4.54
CA ARG A 75 5.66 27.65 4.07
C ARG A 75 6.18 26.23 4.22
N GLU A 76 6.03 25.63 5.41
CA GLU A 76 6.47 24.26 5.66
C GLU A 76 5.72 23.23 4.80
N LYS A 77 4.42 23.42 4.54
CA LYS A 77 3.67 22.58 3.59
C LYS A 77 4.26 22.64 2.17
N ILE A 78 4.54 23.85 1.68
CA ILE A 78 5.15 24.05 0.36
C ILE A 78 6.55 23.43 0.33
N THR A 79 7.36 23.65 1.37
CA THR A 79 8.69 23.07 1.49
C THR A 79 8.65 21.55 1.50
N TYR A 80 7.71 20.94 2.22
CA TYR A 80 7.53 19.49 2.24
C TYR A 80 7.25 18.95 0.84
N ILE A 81 6.23 19.51 0.16
CA ILE A 81 5.86 19.10 -1.21
C ILE A 81 7.03 19.30 -2.18
N ALA A 82 7.67 20.47 -2.13
CA ALA A 82 8.78 20.80 -3.01
C ALA A 82 9.97 19.85 -2.82
N ILE A 83 10.31 19.48 -1.58
CA ILE A 83 11.39 18.53 -1.31
C ILE A 83 10.99 17.12 -1.74
N SER A 84 9.81 16.63 -1.33
CA SER A 84 9.43 15.24 -1.60
C SER A 84 9.18 14.96 -3.08
N VAL A 85 8.41 15.82 -3.74
CA VAL A 85 8.13 15.71 -5.18
C VAL A 85 9.35 16.14 -5.99
N GLY A 86 10.07 17.18 -5.55
CA GLY A 86 11.27 17.64 -6.24
C GLY A 86 12.39 16.59 -6.25
N LEU A 87 12.60 15.86 -5.14
CA LEU A 87 13.57 14.76 -5.11
C LEU A 87 13.20 13.65 -6.10
N PHE A 88 11.92 13.24 -6.11
CA PHE A 88 11.42 12.26 -7.06
C PHE A 88 11.62 12.70 -8.51
N CYS A 89 11.20 13.93 -8.84
CA CYS A 89 11.32 14.48 -10.19
C CYS A 89 12.78 14.65 -10.59
N LEU A 90 13.65 15.16 -9.71
CA LEU A 90 15.06 15.40 -10.01
C LEU A 90 15.77 14.10 -10.42
N VAL A 91 15.57 13.03 -9.65
CA VAL A 91 16.19 11.73 -9.95
C VAL A 91 15.62 11.15 -11.24
N ASN A 92 14.30 11.18 -11.44
CA ASN A 92 13.69 10.66 -12.67
C ASN A 92 14.09 11.46 -13.92
N ILE A 93 14.21 12.79 -13.82
CA ILE A 93 14.69 13.65 -14.91
C ILE A 93 16.15 13.34 -15.22
N ALA A 94 16.99 13.17 -14.20
CA ALA A 94 18.39 12.79 -14.40
C ALA A 94 18.51 11.42 -15.08
N LEU A 95 17.75 10.42 -14.64
CA LEU A 95 17.71 9.09 -15.26
C LEU A 95 17.20 9.17 -16.71
N TYR A 96 16.16 9.96 -16.98
CA TYR A 96 15.64 10.16 -18.33
C TYR A 96 16.66 10.84 -19.24
N ALA A 97 17.39 11.83 -18.75
CA ALA A 97 18.45 12.51 -19.50
C ALA A 97 19.62 11.58 -19.83
N LEU A 98 19.96 10.64 -18.94
CA LEU A 98 20.98 9.61 -19.18
C LEU A 98 20.48 8.51 -20.13
N SER A 99 19.20 8.15 -20.03
CA SER A 99 18.60 7.10 -20.84
C SER A 99 17.06 7.26 -20.90
N PRO A 100 16.53 7.80 -22.02
CA PRO A 100 15.10 8.04 -22.17
C PRO A 100 14.22 6.78 -22.07
N ILE A 101 14.79 5.59 -22.33
CA ILE A 101 14.06 4.31 -22.28
C ILE A 101 13.77 3.84 -20.85
N ILE A 102 14.46 4.37 -19.83
CA ILE A 102 14.24 3.99 -18.43
C ILE A 102 12.80 4.30 -18.00
N PHE A 103 12.26 5.45 -18.42
CA PHE A 103 10.92 5.85 -18.03
C PHE A 103 9.82 4.89 -18.52
N PRO A 104 9.71 4.57 -19.83
CA PRO A 104 8.72 3.60 -20.30
C PRO A 104 8.93 2.20 -19.72
N GLN A 105 10.19 1.75 -19.58
CA GLN A 105 10.48 0.45 -18.97
C GLN A 105 10.09 0.36 -17.50
N THR A 106 10.22 1.46 -16.76
CA THR A 106 9.91 1.48 -15.32
C THR A 106 8.42 1.68 -15.08
N TYR A 107 7.76 2.59 -15.79
CA TYR A 107 6.40 3.00 -15.46
C TYR A 107 5.33 2.46 -16.42
N LEU A 108 5.61 2.41 -17.74
CA LEU A 108 4.62 1.92 -18.71
C LEU A 108 4.52 0.39 -18.69
N HIS A 109 5.63 -0.31 -18.50
CA HIS A 109 5.62 -1.77 -18.39
C HIS A 109 4.66 -2.28 -17.31
N HIS A 110 4.62 -1.62 -16.14
CA HIS A 110 3.69 -1.99 -15.08
C HIS A 110 2.23 -1.64 -15.40
N ALA A 111 1.98 -0.62 -16.23
CA ALA A 111 0.62 -0.29 -16.68
C ALA A 111 0.08 -1.32 -17.68
N GLU A 112 0.96 -1.95 -18.44
CA GLU A 112 0.64 -3.03 -19.39
C GLU A 112 0.39 -4.37 -18.67
N TRP A 113 0.91 -4.54 -17.45
CA TRP A 113 0.78 -5.76 -16.67
C TRP A 113 -0.66 -6.26 -16.50
N GLY A 114 -0.82 -7.57 -16.39
CA GLY A 114 -2.10 -8.23 -16.27
C GLY A 114 -2.82 -8.01 -14.95
N LEU A 115 -3.99 -8.65 -14.79
CA LEU A 115 -4.63 -8.77 -13.48
C LEU A 115 -3.90 -9.83 -12.67
N GLU A 116 -3.59 -9.51 -11.42
CA GLU A 116 -2.86 -10.43 -10.54
C GLU A 116 -3.32 -10.26 -9.10
N ASP A 117 -3.75 -11.36 -8.49
CA ASP A 117 -4.18 -11.42 -7.08
C ASP A 117 -5.23 -10.36 -6.69
N SER A 118 -6.00 -9.92 -7.68
CA SER A 118 -7.07 -8.96 -7.53
C SER A 118 -8.40 -9.68 -7.67
N TRP A 119 -9.33 -9.40 -6.76
CA TRP A 119 -10.68 -9.96 -6.81
C TRP A 119 -11.44 -9.58 -8.09
N LEU A 120 -10.95 -8.59 -8.84
CA LEU A 120 -11.47 -8.19 -10.15
C LEU A 120 -11.45 -9.32 -11.18
N ILE A 121 -10.55 -10.30 -11.05
CA ILE A 121 -10.46 -11.42 -11.99
C ILE A 121 -11.72 -12.29 -12.01
N TYR A 122 -12.52 -12.28 -10.95
CA TYR A 122 -13.80 -13.01 -10.90
C TYR A 122 -14.90 -12.31 -11.69
N LEU A 123 -14.79 -10.99 -11.88
CA LEU A 123 -15.72 -10.21 -12.71
C LEU A 123 -15.24 -10.11 -14.16
N PHE A 124 -13.92 -10.18 -14.37
CA PHE A 124 -13.25 -10.04 -15.66
C PHE A 124 -12.26 -11.20 -15.88
N PRO A 125 -12.76 -12.43 -16.02
CA PRO A 125 -11.91 -13.63 -16.09
C PRO A 125 -11.12 -13.71 -17.40
N ASP A 126 -11.61 -13.10 -18.48
CA ASP A 126 -10.99 -13.14 -19.79
C ASP A 126 -10.04 -11.95 -19.98
N GLU A 127 -8.83 -12.21 -20.52
CA GLU A 127 -7.82 -11.18 -20.79
C GLU A 127 -8.33 -10.05 -21.70
N SER A 128 -9.24 -10.36 -22.63
CA SER A 128 -9.88 -9.38 -23.50
C SER A 128 -10.67 -8.31 -22.74
N SER A 129 -11.07 -8.60 -21.50
CA SER A 129 -11.82 -7.71 -20.62
C SER A 129 -10.97 -6.95 -19.59
N TRP A 130 -9.65 -7.20 -19.55
CA TRP A 130 -8.75 -6.62 -18.54
C TRP A 130 -8.63 -5.10 -18.64
N ASN A 131 -8.75 -4.50 -19.82
CA ASN A 131 -8.78 -3.04 -19.96
C ASN A 131 -9.98 -2.43 -19.23
N THR A 132 -11.15 -3.10 -19.29
CA THR A 132 -12.34 -2.71 -18.53
C THR A 132 -12.12 -2.89 -17.03
N ALA A 133 -11.47 -3.98 -16.61
CA ALA A 133 -11.11 -4.21 -15.21
C ALA A 133 -10.15 -3.14 -14.66
N LYS A 134 -9.13 -2.76 -15.42
CA LYS A 134 -8.19 -1.67 -15.08
C LYS A 134 -8.90 -0.33 -14.93
N LEU A 135 -9.85 -0.02 -15.82
CA LEU A 135 -10.68 1.18 -15.69
C LEU A 135 -11.56 1.14 -14.44
N MET A 136 -12.20 -0.01 -14.16
CA MET A 136 -13.01 -0.18 -12.95
C MET A 136 -12.16 -0.06 -11.68
N SER A 137 -10.97 -0.66 -11.67
CA SER A 137 -9.96 -0.52 -10.61
C SER A 137 -9.66 0.96 -10.34
N LEU A 138 -9.36 1.74 -11.39
CA LEU A 138 -9.07 3.16 -11.27
C LEU A 138 -10.25 3.96 -10.67
N ILE A 139 -11.48 3.70 -11.12
CA ILE A 139 -12.69 4.37 -10.62
C ILE A 139 -12.93 4.03 -9.15
N LEU A 140 -12.85 2.74 -8.78
CA LEU A 140 -13.02 2.29 -7.40
C LEU A 140 -11.93 2.85 -6.49
N MET A 141 -10.69 2.87 -6.95
CA MET A 141 -9.56 3.43 -6.23
C MET A 141 -9.74 4.92 -5.97
N ALA A 142 -10.11 5.69 -6.99
CA ALA A 142 -10.38 7.12 -6.85
C ALA A 142 -11.52 7.37 -5.83
N TYR A 143 -12.60 6.60 -5.91
CA TYR A 143 -13.72 6.70 -4.97
C TYR A 143 -13.31 6.34 -3.53
N ALA A 144 -12.63 5.22 -3.34
CA ALA A 144 -12.23 4.73 -2.02
C ALA A 144 -11.23 5.68 -1.35
N LEU A 145 -10.21 6.14 -2.08
CA LEU A 145 -9.25 7.12 -1.58
C LEU A 145 -9.91 8.46 -1.24
N LEU A 146 -10.82 8.95 -2.09
CA LEU A 146 -11.57 10.18 -1.80
C LEU A 146 -12.37 10.04 -0.50
N LYS A 147 -13.02 8.89 -0.27
CA LYS A 147 -13.73 8.61 1.00
C LYS A 147 -12.77 8.66 2.20
N VAL A 148 -11.59 8.05 2.10
CA VAL A 148 -10.59 8.10 3.18
C VAL A 148 -10.15 9.54 3.44
N TYR A 149 -9.81 10.31 2.39
CA TYR A 149 -9.35 11.69 2.52
C TYR A 149 -10.40 12.61 3.17
N LEU A 150 -11.68 12.42 2.83
CA LEU A 150 -12.79 13.22 3.34
C LEU A 150 -13.25 12.83 4.74
N SER A 151 -13.09 11.56 5.15
CA SER A 151 -13.64 11.05 6.42
C SER A 151 -13.07 11.77 7.65
N LYS A 152 -11.81 12.21 7.60
CA LYS A 152 -11.04 12.82 8.72
C LYS A 152 -11.07 12.02 10.04
N ILE A 153 -11.54 10.77 10.00
CA ILE A 153 -11.63 9.90 11.16
C ILE A 153 -10.26 9.28 11.42
N GLY A 154 -9.86 9.28 12.68
CA GLY A 154 -8.63 8.64 13.15
C GLY A 154 -7.38 9.51 13.00
N ASP A 155 -6.30 9.04 13.62
CA ASP A 155 -5.01 9.71 13.57
C ASP A 155 -4.31 9.55 12.20
N VAL A 156 -3.12 10.14 12.06
CA VAL A 156 -2.37 10.09 10.79
C VAL A 156 -2.01 8.65 10.38
N TYR A 157 -1.68 7.78 11.34
CA TYR A 157 -1.27 6.40 11.07
C TYR A 157 -2.46 5.54 10.64
N GLU A 158 -3.59 5.69 11.33
CA GLU A 158 -4.86 5.04 10.97
C GLU A 158 -5.32 5.46 9.58
N ARG A 159 -5.23 6.75 9.25
CA ARG A 159 -5.61 7.25 7.93
C ARG A 159 -4.67 6.76 6.84
N CYS A 160 -3.36 6.71 7.10
CA CYS A 160 -2.40 6.12 6.16
C CYS A 160 -2.66 4.61 5.94
N PHE A 161 -2.92 3.85 7.01
CA PHE A 161 -3.33 2.46 6.92
C PHE A 161 -4.60 2.30 6.07
N MET A 162 -5.63 3.12 6.32
CA MET A 162 -6.87 3.09 5.56
C MET A 162 -6.66 3.43 4.08
N ALA A 163 -5.78 4.39 3.76
CA ALA A 163 -5.49 4.76 2.38
C ALA A 163 -4.75 3.66 1.61
N PHE A 164 -3.72 3.06 2.21
CA PHE A 164 -3.05 1.91 1.57
C PHE A 164 -3.98 0.70 1.48
N THR A 165 -4.78 0.43 2.50
CA THR A 165 -5.75 -0.68 2.44
C THR A 165 -6.78 -0.45 1.33
N ALA A 166 -7.31 0.76 1.19
CA ALA A 166 -8.21 1.14 0.11
C ALA A 166 -7.54 1.00 -1.27
N PHE A 167 -6.29 1.44 -1.40
CA PHE A 167 -5.50 1.25 -2.61
C PHE A 167 -5.35 -0.25 -2.96
N LEU A 168 -4.87 -1.07 -2.01
CA LEU A 168 -4.63 -2.50 -2.24
C LEU A 168 -5.91 -3.26 -2.61
N LEU A 169 -7.03 -2.94 -1.96
CA LEU A 169 -8.34 -3.55 -2.25
C LEU A 169 -8.88 -3.18 -3.62
N THR A 170 -8.50 -2.03 -4.17
CA THR A 170 -9.05 -1.52 -5.43
C THR A 170 -8.09 -1.67 -6.60
N ASN A 171 -6.81 -1.96 -6.35
CA ASN A 171 -5.81 -2.14 -7.40
C ASN A 171 -6.03 -3.44 -8.18
N TYR A 172 -5.80 -3.40 -9.49
CA TYR A 172 -5.91 -4.57 -10.37
C TYR A 172 -4.72 -5.54 -10.22
N VAL A 173 -3.65 -5.10 -9.54
CA VAL A 173 -2.51 -5.93 -9.13
C VAL A 173 -2.32 -5.81 -7.63
N PHE A 174 -2.52 -6.89 -6.88
CA PHE A 174 -2.25 -6.92 -5.44
C PHE A 174 -1.37 -8.12 -5.08
N THR A 175 -0.12 -8.07 -5.52
CA THR A 175 0.87 -9.11 -5.19
C THR A 175 1.07 -9.30 -3.68
N PRO A 176 1.41 -10.51 -3.19
CA PRO A 176 1.42 -10.81 -1.76
C PRO A 176 2.40 -9.97 -0.91
N GLN A 177 3.54 -9.57 -1.48
CA GLN A 177 4.54 -8.73 -0.83
C GLN A 177 4.02 -7.32 -0.50
N MET A 178 3.01 -6.83 -1.20
CA MET A 178 2.44 -5.50 -0.92
C MET A 178 1.70 -5.47 0.43
N PHE A 179 1.34 -6.64 0.99
CA PHE A 179 0.74 -6.69 2.33
C PHE A 179 1.68 -6.18 3.43
N LEU A 180 3.00 -6.23 3.20
CA LEU A 180 4.01 -5.67 4.12
C LEU A 180 3.81 -4.17 4.38
N TRP A 181 3.11 -3.46 3.49
CA TRP A 181 2.84 -2.03 3.65
C TRP A 181 1.95 -1.74 4.86
N LEU A 182 1.19 -2.73 5.32
CA LEU A 182 0.19 -2.56 6.37
C LEU A 182 0.71 -2.95 7.76
N LEU A 183 1.69 -3.87 7.83
CA LEU A 183 2.16 -4.45 9.10
C LEU A 183 2.72 -3.40 10.08
N PRO A 184 3.59 -2.45 9.65
CA PRO A 184 4.12 -1.45 10.58
C PRO A 184 3.06 -0.54 11.16
N PHE A 185 1.98 -0.25 10.41
CA PHE A 185 0.87 0.52 10.95
C PHE A 185 0.10 -0.25 12.03
N LEU A 186 -0.15 -1.55 11.84
CA LEU A 186 -0.77 -2.39 12.89
C LEU A 186 0.06 -2.39 14.18
N ALA A 187 1.40 -2.38 14.04
CA ALA A 187 2.32 -2.27 15.17
C ALA A 187 2.19 -0.91 15.88
N ILE A 188 2.21 0.19 15.13
CA ILE A 188 2.11 1.56 15.67
C ILE A 188 0.75 1.82 16.32
N MET A 189 -0.34 1.38 15.67
CA MET A 189 -1.71 1.48 16.19
C MET A 189 -1.94 0.55 17.39
N ARG A 190 -1.04 -0.41 17.63
CA ARG A 190 -1.12 -1.42 18.70
C ARG A 190 -2.43 -2.20 18.67
N TYR A 191 -2.91 -2.47 17.47
CA TYR A 191 -4.21 -3.09 17.25
C TYR A 191 -4.09 -4.14 16.15
N ILE A 192 -4.35 -5.39 16.53
CA ILE A 192 -4.39 -6.53 15.61
C ILE A 192 -5.86 -7.00 15.53
N PRO A 193 -6.58 -6.64 14.47
CA PRO A 193 -7.95 -7.09 14.26
C PRO A 193 -7.97 -8.61 14.04
N TRP A 194 -9.01 -9.32 14.47
CA TRP A 194 -9.05 -10.79 14.34
C TRP A 194 -8.99 -11.27 12.87
N THR A 195 -9.42 -10.42 11.92
CA THR A 195 -9.31 -10.73 10.48
C THR A 195 -7.88 -10.79 9.99
N TYR A 196 -6.92 -10.25 10.74
CA TYR A 196 -5.48 -10.34 10.46
C TYR A 196 -5.03 -11.77 10.23
N PHE A 197 -5.47 -12.71 11.07
CA PHE A 197 -5.07 -14.11 10.95
C PHE A 197 -5.56 -14.74 9.65
N ILE A 198 -6.75 -14.35 9.17
CA ILE A 198 -7.28 -14.82 7.88
C ILE A 198 -6.50 -14.19 6.73
N VAL A 199 -6.20 -12.89 6.81
CA VAL A 199 -5.42 -12.19 5.79
C VAL A 199 -4.02 -12.78 5.67
N GLU A 200 -3.31 -13.01 6.78
CA GLU A 200 -1.98 -13.64 6.78
C GLU A 200 -2.00 -15.06 6.24
N PHE A 201 -2.96 -15.88 6.68
CA PHE A 201 -3.12 -17.24 6.17
C PHE A 201 -3.33 -17.26 4.66
N ALA A 202 -4.27 -16.43 4.19
CA ALA A 202 -4.58 -16.33 2.77
C ALA A 202 -3.38 -15.78 1.97
N ASN A 203 -2.73 -14.72 2.46
CA ASN A 203 -1.60 -14.08 1.78
C ASN A 203 -0.40 -15.03 1.65
N ALA A 204 -0.01 -15.71 2.72
CA ALA A 204 1.05 -16.72 2.69
C ALA A 204 0.65 -17.91 1.79
N GLY A 205 -0.61 -18.33 1.84
CA GLY A 205 -1.12 -19.40 0.99
C GLY A 205 -1.00 -19.10 -0.51
N ILE A 206 -1.14 -17.84 -0.95
CA ILE A 206 -0.99 -17.45 -2.37
C ILE A 206 0.37 -17.91 -2.91
N ILE A 207 1.48 -17.51 -2.27
CA ILE A 207 2.82 -17.85 -2.79
C ILE A 207 3.14 -19.34 -2.62
N LEU A 208 2.70 -19.94 -1.51
CA LEU A 208 2.94 -21.36 -1.22
C LEU A 208 2.21 -22.29 -2.20
N THR A 209 1.13 -21.80 -2.82
CA THR A 209 0.35 -22.54 -3.82
C THR A 209 0.57 -22.03 -5.24
N TRP A 210 1.28 -20.93 -5.44
CA TRP A 210 1.49 -20.29 -6.74
C TRP A 210 2.03 -21.25 -7.80
N PHE A 211 3.07 -22.00 -7.43
CA PHE A 211 3.74 -22.94 -8.33
C PHE A 211 3.12 -24.35 -8.32
N SER A 212 1.99 -24.54 -7.63
CA SER A 212 1.30 -25.83 -7.55
C SER A 212 0.24 -26.03 -8.64
N VAL A 213 -0.05 -25.00 -9.43
CA VAL A 213 -1.07 -25.01 -10.48
C VAL A 213 -0.48 -24.58 -11.83
N PRO A 214 -1.01 -25.06 -12.97
CA PRO A 214 -0.49 -24.69 -14.29
C PRO A 214 -0.64 -23.20 -14.63
N ASP A 215 -1.73 -22.59 -14.16
CA ASP A 215 -2.05 -21.18 -14.40
C ASP A 215 -2.50 -20.53 -13.08
N PRO A 216 -1.58 -19.86 -12.36
CA PRO A 216 -1.88 -19.25 -11.06
C PRO A 216 -2.67 -17.94 -11.17
N VAL A 217 -2.70 -17.30 -12.34
CA VAL A 217 -3.40 -16.01 -12.53
C VAL A 217 -4.86 -16.20 -12.92
N LYS A 218 -5.24 -17.38 -13.42
CA LYS A 218 -6.62 -17.67 -13.81
C LYS A 218 -7.61 -17.60 -12.64
N ALA A 219 -8.80 -17.06 -12.92
CA ALA A 219 -9.91 -17.09 -11.98
C ALA A 219 -10.19 -18.51 -11.49
N TYR A 220 -10.59 -18.64 -10.22
CA TYR A 220 -10.84 -19.91 -9.52
C TYR A 220 -9.62 -20.82 -9.30
N SER A 221 -8.42 -20.43 -9.74
CA SER A 221 -7.19 -21.11 -9.31
C SER A 221 -7.05 -21.02 -7.79
N LEU A 222 -6.30 -21.95 -7.19
CA LEU A 222 -6.10 -21.95 -5.74
C LEU A 222 -5.46 -20.63 -5.24
N PRO A 223 -4.40 -20.08 -5.87
CA PRO A 223 -3.87 -18.76 -5.52
C PRO A 223 -4.92 -17.65 -5.62
N GLN A 224 -5.74 -17.60 -6.69
CA GLN A 224 -6.75 -16.55 -6.84
C GLN A 224 -7.90 -16.66 -5.84
N ASN A 225 -8.29 -17.89 -5.44
CA ASN A 225 -9.29 -18.08 -4.38
C ASN A 225 -8.77 -17.58 -3.02
N LEU A 226 -7.48 -17.80 -2.74
CA LEU A 226 -6.81 -17.25 -1.55
C LEU A 226 -6.69 -15.72 -1.66
N ALA A 227 -6.41 -15.17 -2.83
CA ALA A 227 -6.41 -13.72 -3.06
C ALA A 227 -7.80 -13.09 -2.83
N LEU A 228 -8.88 -13.75 -3.24
CA LEU A 228 -10.26 -13.34 -2.96
C LEU A 228 -10.57 -13.38 -1.45
N LEU A 229 -10.21 -14.48 -0.77
CA LEU A 229 -10.37 -14.59 0.69
C LEU A 229 -9.61 -13.48 1.41
N ARG A 230 -8.37 -13.21 0.99
CA ARG A 230 -7.53 -12.12 1.50
C ARG A 230 -8.22 -10.77 1.30
N ALA A 231 -8.77 -10.49 0.12
CA ALA A 231 -9.46 -9.24 -0.18
C ALA A 231 -10.71 -9.05 0.69
N ILE A 232 -11.53 -10.09 0.87
CA ILE A 232 -12.71 -10.03 1.74
C ILE A 232 -12.31 -9.75 3.20
N ALA A 233 -11.34 -10.51 3.71
CA ALA A 233 -10.86 -10.35 5.09
C ALA A 233 -10.21 -8.96 5.31
N LEU A 234 -9.48 -8.45 4.32
CA LEU A 234 -8.87 -7.13 4.35
C LEU A 234 -9.91 -6.00 4.29
N PHE A 235 -10.99 -6.16 3.53
CA PHE A 235 -12.11 -5.21 3.54
C PHE A 235 -12.82 -5.16 4.91
N ILE A 236 -13.02 -6.31 5.54
CA ILE A 236 -13.56 -6.36 6.91
C ILE A 236 -12.57 -5.71 7.89
N MET A 237 -11.27 -5.93 7.72
CA MET A 237 -10.22 -5.30 8.53
C MET A 237 -10.28 -3.76 8.42
N LEU A 238 -10.44 -3.22 7.21
CA LEU A 238 -10.61 -1.80 6.97
C LEU A 238 -11.79 -1.23 7.74
N ILE A 239 -12.94 -1.92 7.70
CA ILE A 239 -14.14 -1.52 8.46
C ILE A 239 -13.87 -1.55 9.97
N GLN A 240 -13.19 -2.58 10.49
CA GLN A 240 -12.87 -2.69 11.91
C GLN A 240 -11.97 -1.54 12.39
N VAL A 241 -10.93 -1.19 11.62
CA VAL A 241 -10.05 -0.06 11.95
C VAL A 241 -10.83 1.25 11.90
N TYR A 242 -11.63 1.47 10.86
CA TYR A 242 -12.47 2.67 10.74
C TYR A 242 -13.45 2.83 11.92
N LEU A 243 -14.16 1.76 12.29
CA LEU A 243 -15.10 1.79 13.40
C LEU A 243 -14.40 1.97 14.75
N SER A 244 -13.20 1.39 14.92
CA SER A 244 -12.38 1.56 16.12
C SER A 244 -11.93 3.02 16.27
N ALA A 245 -11.42 3.62 15.19
CA ALA A 245 -11.03 5.03 15.14
C ALA A 245 -12.22 5.95 15.45
N ARG A 246 -13.37 5.70 14.83
CA ARG A 246 -14.59 6.48 15.06
C ARG A 246 -15.11 6.38 16.50
N ARG A 247 -14.90 5.25 17.19
CA ARG A 247 -15.29 5.10 18.60
C ARG A 247 -14.38 5.90 19.55
N ARG A 248 -13.11 6.11 19.20
CA ARG A 248 -12.17 6.92 20.00
C ARG A 248 -12.44 8.42 19.93
N GLU A 249 -13.13 8.89 18.89
CA GLU A 249 -13.47 10.31 18.71
C GLU A 249 -14.76 10.74 19.42
N LYS A 250 -15.55 9.78 19.92
CA LYS A 250 -16.78 10.04 20.68
C LYS A 250 -16.49 10.02 22.18
#